data_AF-A0A9P9AJ11-F1
#
_entry.id   AF-A0A9P9AJ11-F1
#
_cell.length_a   1.000
_cell.length_b   1.000
_cell.length_c   1.000
_cell.angle_alpha   90.00
_cell.angle_beta   90.00
_cell.angle_gamma   90.00
#
_symmetry.space_group_name_H-M   'P 1'
#
loop_
_entity.id
_entity.type
_entity.pdbx_description
1 polymer ?
#
loop_
_entity_poly.entity_id
_entity_poly.type
_entity_poly.pdbx_seq_one_letter_code
_entity_poly.pdbx_strand_id
1 'polypeptide(L)' 'MLYDIATRALVITLKAPAGEGKTTTEVQAMTGIPIRTINSIYRRAIQRGFNPT' A
#
# COMPACT_ATOMS: atom_id res chain seq x y z
N MET A 1 4.52 -10.42 8.59
CA MET A 1 3.46 -10.89 7.68
C MET A 1 4.07 -11.07 6.29
N LEU A 2 4.09 -12.32 5.84
CA LEU A 2 4.45 -12.76 4.50
C LEU A 2 3.32 -12.36 3.55
N TYR A 3 3.37 -11.14 3.03
CA TYR A 3 2.68 -10.81 1.78
C TYR A 3 3.72 -10.89 0.67
N ASP A 4 3.37 -11.53 -0.42
CA ASP A 4 4.25 -11.70 -1.57
C ASP A 4 4.59 -10.35 -2.22
N ILE A 5 5.48 -10.38 -3.20
CA ILE A 5 5.91 -9.15 -3.88
C ILE A 5 4.74 -8.48 -4.63
N ALA A 6 3.83 -9.26 -5.21
CA ALA A 6 2.69 -8.77 -5.96
C ALA A 6 1.73 -7.97 -5.07
N THR A 7 1.38 -8.51 -3.89
CA THR A 7 0.47 -7.84 -2.94
C THR A 7 1.08 -6.53 -2.43
N ARG A 8 2.39 -6.52 -2.16
CA ARG A 8 3.08 -5.30 -1.72
C ARG A 8 3.10 -4.25 -2.82
N ALA A 9 3.41 -4.65 -4.05
CA ALA A 9 3.40 -3.77 -5.21
C ALA A 9 2.01 -3.17 -5.44
N LEU A 10 0.96 -4.01 -5.45
CA LEU A 10 -0.43 -3.56 -5.58
C LEU A 10 -0.79 -2.48 -4.54
N VAL A 11 -0.50 -2.73 -3.27
CA VAL A 11 -0.78 -1.77 -2.18
C VAL A 11 -0.02 -0.46 -2.37
N ILE A 12 1.26 -0.51 -2.76
CA ILE A 12 2.07 0.69 -3.00
C ILE A 12 1.51 1.48 -4.18
N THR A 13 1.22 0.80 -5.30
CA THR A 13 0.66 1.41 -6.51
C THR A 13 -0.68 2.08 -6.25
N LEU A 14 -1.62 1.41 -5.57
CA LEU A 14 -2.94 1.97 -5.28
C LEU A 14 -2.88 3.20 -4.37
N LYS A 15 -1.89 3.26 -3.46
CA LYS A 15 -1.71 4.38 -2.53
C LYS A 15 -0.85 5.52 -3.09
N ALA A 16 -0.08 5.27 -4.15
CA ALA A 16 0.81 6.27 -4.73
C ALA A 16 -0.01 7.43 -5.32
N PRO A 17 0.40 8.70 -5.10
CA PRO A 17 -0.42 9.86 -5.45
C PRO A 17 -0.45 10.20 -6.95
N ALA A 18 0.40 9.58 -7.77
CA ALA A 18 0.55 9.86 -9.21
C ALA A 18 -0.72 9.67 -10.07
N GLY A 19 -1.85 9.25 -9.50
CA GLY A 19 -3.13 9.12 -10.19
C GLY A 19 -4.33 9.00 -9.25
N GLU A 20 -4.41 9.85 -8.21
CA GLU A 20 -5.42 9.82 -7.12
C GLU A 20 -5.20 8.71 -6.08
N GLY A 21 -4.06 8.79 -5.37
CA GLY A 21 -3.69 7.83 -4.32
C GLY A 21 -4.86 7.50 -3.39
N LYS A 22 -5.22 6.22 -3.34
CA LYS A 22 -6.36 5.73 -2.58
C LYS A 22 -6.06 5.72 -1.08
N THR A 23 -7.07 6.03 -0.29
CA THR A 23 -7.05 5.91 1.16
C THR A 23 -6.88 4.44 1.56
N THR A 24 -6.37 4.20 2.78
CA THR A 24 -6.23 2.82 3.28
C THR A 24 -7.57 2.08 3.34
N THR A 25 -8.68 2.80 3.61
CA THR A 25 -10.05 2.25 3.61
C THR A 25 -10.52 1.85 2.23
N GLU A 26 -10.24 2.65 1.19
CA GLU A 26 -10.57 2.28 -0.20
C GLU A 26 -9.74 1.07 -0.66
N VAL A 27 -8.44 1.03 -0.32
CA VAL A 27 -7.60 -0.13 -0.63
C VAL A 27 -8.10 -1.39 0.07
N GLN A 28 -8.54 -1.29 1.33
CA GLN A 28 -9.17 -2.42 2.02
C GLN A 28 -10.46 -2.85 1.30
N ALA A 29 -11.33 -1.92 0.94
CA ALA A 29 -12.60 -2.23 0.28
C ALA A 29 -12.39 -2.94 -1.08
N MET A 30 -11.38 -2.53 -1.85
CA MET A 30 -11.08 -3.12 -3.15
C MET A 30 -10.38 -4.50 -3.07
N THR A 31 -9.56 -4.74 -2.04
CA THR A 31 -8.64 -5.90 -2.02
C THR A 31 -8.94 -6.91 -0.91
N GLY A 32 -9.75 -6.55 0.08
CA GLY A 32 -9.96 -7.35 1.29
C GLY A 32 -8.75 -7.37 2.25
N ILE A 33 -7.64 -6.70 1.92
CA ILE A 33 -6.44 -6.72 2.75
C ILE A 33 -6.70 -5.94 4.06
N PRO A 34 -6.34 -6.49 5.24
CA PRO A 34 -6.52 -5.78 6.51
C PRO A 34 -5.81 -4.42 6.54
N ILE A 35 -6.46 -3.39 7.07
CA ILE A 35 -5.90 -2.03 7.24
C ILE A 35 -4.50 -2.05 7.86
N ARG A 36 -4.28 -2.87 8.90
CA ARG A 36 -2.98 -3.01 9.58
C ARG A 36 -1.89 -3.48 8.62
N THR A 37 -2.22 -4.40 7.72
CA THR A 37 -1.32 -4.88 6.67
C THR A 37 -0.99 -3.75 5.71
N ILE A 38 -2.01 -3.07 5.17
CA ILE A 38 -1.85 -1.99 4.18
C ILE A 38 -0.90 -0.91 4.73
N ASN A 39 -1.17 -0.47 5.96
CA ASN A 39 -0.35 0.52 6.66
C ASN A 39 1.08 0.01 6.89
N SER A 40 1.25 -1.26 7.27
CA SER A 40 2.59 -1.84 7.46
C SER A 40 3.37 -1.96 6.14
N ILE A 41 2.72 -2.26 5.02
CA ILE A 41 3.37 -2.34 3.70
C ILE A 41 3.83 -0.94 3.29
N TYR A 42 2.91 0.02 3.31
CA TYR A 42 3.18 1.38 2.85
C TYR A 42 4.26 2.07 3.69
N ARG A 43 4.18 1.94 5.03
CA ARG A 43 5.21 2.45 5.95
C ARG A 43 6.60 1.86 5.67
N ARG A 44 6.68 0.56 5.39
CA ARG A 44 7.96 -0.11 5.08
C ARG A 44 8.52 0.31 3.73
N ALA A 45 7.66 0.60 2.76
CA ALA A 45 8.11 1.14 1.46
C ALA A 45 8.82 2.48 1.68
N ILE A 46 8.19 3.40 2.43
CA ILE A 46 8.78 4.71 2.77
C ILE A 46 10.11 4.54 3.52
N GLN A 47 10.15 3.66 4.53
CA GLN A 47 11.39 3.35 5.28
C GLN A 47 12.53 2.80 4.41
N ARG A 48 12.21 2.26 3.23
CA ARG A 48 13.17 1.69 2.27
C ARG A 48 13.51 2.64 1.12
N GLY A 49 13.11 3.90 1.21
CA GLY A 49 13.44 4.93 0.23
C GLY A 49 12.40 5.13 -0.87
N PHE A 50 11.22 4.51 -0.79
CA PHE A 50 10.11 4.90 -1.65
C PHE A 50 9.66 6.31 -1.25
N ASN A 51 9.77 7.25 -2.18
CA ASN A 51 9.35 8.63 -1.99
C ASN A 51 8.14 8.93 -2.89
N PRO A 52 6.91 8.95 -2.34
CA PRO A 52 5.70 9.21 -3.11
C PRO A 52 5.47 10.69 -3.44
N THR A 53 6.42 11.59 -3.17
CA THR A 53 6.31 13.03 -3.53
C THR A 53 6.06 13.25 -5.01
#